data_AF-A0A0A1NG57-F1
#
_entry.id   AF-A0A0A1NG57-F1
#
_cell.length_a   1.000
_cell.length_b   1.000
_cell.length_c   1.000
_cell.angle_alpha   90.00
_cell.angle_beta   90.00
_cell.angle_gamma   90.00
#
_symmetry.space_group_name_H-M   'P 1'
#
loop_
_entity.id
_entity.type
_entity.pdbx_description
1 polymer ?
#
loop_
_entity_poly.entity_id
_entity_poly.type
_entity_poly.pdbx_seq_one_letter_code
_entity_poly.pdbx_strand_id
1 'polypeptide(L)'
;MGAQTSKVARKLPTKARPETLQNAPKESPATLKAETEAAAEIKTDFIEQDSRDPHLHEYLKSIGPVTIAPTVTKMRTSDPMLGILRERKKADEKELERQDGMISIDAVFSLLEERKHLNPGEEDLSETRQRWAKKYNVDQNTLSTLLKYYNTMAVTPVLADEKEGRRLGLWVKDRVDWEAKVRQVEERNAAIEKAKQEAIKDNKKQNADISEEEKKLRDLFDEEH
;
A
#
# COMPACT_ATOMS: atom_id res chain seq x y z
N MET A 1 -2.68 -4.81 44.31
CA MET A 1 -3.27 -3.61 43.70
C MET A 1 -4.16 -4.06 42.55
N GLY A 2 -5.42 -4.38 42.83
CA GLY A 2 -6.36 -4.96 41.85
C GLY A 2 -7.13 -3.88 41.09
N ALA A 3 -7.24 -4.04 39.78
CA ALA A 3 -8.03 -3.18 38.91
C ALA A 3 -9.53 -3.46 39.08
N GLN A 4 -10.32 -2.45 39.46
CA GLN A 4 -11.78 -2.49 39.36
C GLN A 4 -12.23 -1.75 38.11
N THR A 5 -12.78 -2.49 37.14
CA THR A 5 -13.47 -1.94 35.98
C THR A 5 -14.95 -1.77 36.33
N SER A 6 -15.45 -0.55 36.49
CA SER A 6 -16.88 -0.29 36.69
C SER A 6 -17.62 -0.40 35.36
N LYS A 7 -18.46 -1.44 35.21
CA LYS A 7 -19.36 -1.61 34.07
C LYS A 7 -20.61 -0.74 34.28
N VAL A 8 -20.71 0.38 33.57
CA VAL A 8 -21.95 1.17 33.48
C VAL A 8 -22.88 0.51 32.45
N ALA A 9 -23.95 -0.12 32.92
CA ALA A 9 -25.02 -0.65 32.07
C ALA A 9 -25.85 0.52 31.49
N ARG A 10 -25.73 0.77 30.18
CA ARG A 10 -26.52 1.80 29.49
C ARG A 10 -27.97 1.33 29.37
N LYS A 11 -28.91 2.04 30.00
CA LYS A 11 -30.35 1.80 29.83
C LYS A 11 -30.81 2.35 28.49
N LEU A 12 -31.41 1.49 27.66
CA LEU A 12 -32.07 1.91 26.43
C LEU A 12 -33.36 2.70 26.75
N PRO A 13 -33.70 3.73 25.97
CA PRO A 13 -34.94 4.48 26.15
C PRO A 13 -36.15 3.60 25.81
N THR A 14 -37.07 3.48 26.76
CA THR A 14 -38.30 2.66 26.66
C THR A 14 -39.51 3.43 26.12
N LYS A 15 -39.36 4.74 25.84
CA LYS A 15 -40.41 5.58 25.26
C LYS A 15 -39.97 6.06 23.87
N ALA A 16 -40.78 5.75 22.86
CA ALA A 16 -40.56 6.22 21.49
C ALA A 16 -40.63 7.75 21.45
N ARG A 17 -39.68 8.39 20.76
CA ARG A 17 -39.71 9.85 20.54
C ARG A 17 -40.86 10.18 19.58
N PRO A 18 -41.60 11.29 19.79
CA PRO A 18 -42.69 11.69 18.90
C PRO A 18 -42.22 11.96 17.47
N GLU A 19 -40.95 12.32 17.28
CA GLU A 19 -40.33 12.57 15.97
C GLU A 19 -40.21 11.31 15.10
N THR A 20 -40.18 10.11 15.68
CA THR A 20 -40.15 8.84 14.94
C THR A 20 -41.54 8.33 14.52
N LEU A 21 -42.63 8.93 15.02
CA LEU A 21 -44.00 8.52 14.67
C LEU A 21 -44.51 9.19 13.39
N GLN A 22 -43.92 10.32 12.97
CA GLN A 22 -44.33 11.02 11.74
C GLN A 22 -43.83 10.31 10.47
N ASN A 23 -42.77 9.51 10.57
CA ASN A 23 -42.21 8.71 9.48
C ASN A 23 -42.30 7.21 9.81
N ALA A 24 -43.50 6.73 10.14
CA ALA A 24 -43.74 5.29 10.12
C ALA A 24 -43.46 4.78 8.70
N PRO A 25 -42.59 3.77 8.51
CA PRO A 25 -42.33 3.22 7.18
C PRO A 25 -43.65 2.65 6.64
N LYS A 26 -44.23 3.33 5.66
CA LYS A 26 -45.29 2.74 4.85
C LYS A 26 -44.65 1.64 4.03
N GLU A 27 -45.28 0.48 4.02
CA GLU A 27 -44.84 -0.73 3.35
C GLU A 27 -44.24 -0.38 1.98
N SER A 28 -42.96 -0.68 1.82
CA SER A 28 -42.25 -0.47 0.58
C SER A 28 -42.67 -1.56 -0.42
N PRO A 29 -42.76 -1.29 -1.73
CA PRO A 29 -43.02 -2.34 -2.71
C PRO A 29 -41.93 -3.42 -2.77
N ALA A 30 -40.83 -3.29 -2.01
CA ALA A 30 -39.84 -4.34 -1.82
C ALA A 30 -40.32 -5.48 -0.89
N THR A 31 -41.30 -5.24 -0.01
CA THR A 31 -41.98 -6.30 0.76
C THR A 31 -43.13 -6.96 -0.02
N LEU A 32 -43.46 -6.47 -1.23
CA LEU A 32 -44.39 -7.15 -2.16
C LEU A 32 -43.69 -8.21 -3.03
N LYS A 33 -42.40 -8.47 -2.82
CA LYS A 33 -41.60 -9.44 -3.61
C LYS A 33 -41.59 -10.84 -3.00
N ALA A 34 -42.75 -11.34 -2.58
CA ALA A 34 -42.99 -12.77 -2.47
C ALA A 34 -44.02 -13.26 -3.52
N GLU A 35 -44.79 -12.36 -4.14
CA GLU A 35 -45.83 -12.76 -5.10
C GLU A 35 -45.29 -13.07 -6.51
N THR A 36 -44.13 -12.51 -6.88
CA THR A 36 -43.55 -12.81 -8.21
C THR A 36 -42.89 -14.19 -8.30
N GLU A 37 -42.50 -14.79 -7.17
CA GLU A 37 -42.08 -16.19 -7.11
C GLU A 37 -43.28 -17.13 -6.92
N ALA A 38 -44.38 -16.66 -6.31
CA ALA A 38 -45.62 -17.43 -6.14
C ALA A 38 -46.36 -17.75 -7.45
N ALA A 39 -46.06 -17.06 -8.56
CA ALA A 39 -46.65 -17.37 -9.86
C ALA A 39 -46.24 -18.75 -10.40
N ALA A 40 -45.14 -19.35 -9.90
CA ALA A 40 -44.74 -20.71 -10.25
C ALA A 40 -45.40 -21.79 -9.37
N GLU A 41 -45.91 -21.43 -8.19
CA GLU A 41 -46.44 -22.39 -7.21
C GLU A 41 -47.96 -22.58 -7.29
N ILE A 42 -48.71 -21.62 -7.84
CA ILE A 42 -50.17 -21.72 -7.97
C ILE A 42 -50.53 -22.19 -9.38
N LYS A 43 -50.50 -23.51 -9.59
CA LYS A 43 -51.21 -24.12 -10.73
C LYS A 43 -52.71 -23.97 -10.48
N THR A 44 -53.31 -22.93 -11.04
CA THR A 44 -54.77 -22.82 -11.07
C THR A 44 -55.35 -23.94 -11.94
N ASP A 45 -56.59 -24.37 -11.69
CA ASP A 45 -57.26 -25.45 -12.43
C ASP A 45 -57.20 -25.27 -13.96
N PHE A 46 -57.16 -24.01 -14.41
CA PHE A 46 -56.97 -23.62 -15.79
C PHE A 46 -55.62 -24.07 -16.36
N ILE A 47 -54.52 -23.85 -15.62
CA ILE A 47 -53.16 -24.23 -16.01
C ILE A 47 -53.02 -25.76 -16.06
N GLU A 48 -53.70 -26.49 -15.16
CA GLU A 48 -53.69 -27.95 -15.18
C GLU A 48 -54.40 -28.54 -16.40
N GLN A 49 -55.53 -27.94 -16.81
CA GLN A 49 -56.23 -28.35 -18.04
C GLN A 49 -55.40 -28.06 -19.29
N ASP A 50 -54.78 -26.88 -19.36
CA ASP A 50 -53.91 -26.48 -20.47
C ASP A 50 -52.69 -27.40 -20.59
N SER A 51 -52.11 -27.82 -19.46
CA SER A 51 -50.98 -28.76 -19.43
C SER A 51 -51.29 -30.16 -19.98
N ARG A 52 -52.58 -30.50 -20.14
CA ARG A 52 -53.04 -31.77 -20.73
C ARG A 52 -53.34 -31.65 -22.23
N ASP A 53 -53.27 -30.45 -22.81
CA ASP A 53 -53.48 -30.27 -24.24
C ASP A 53 -52.23 -30.70 -25.04
N PRO A 54 -52.33 -31.74 -25.89
CA PRO A 54 -51.22 -32.20 -26.71
C PRO A 54 -50.76 -31.17 -27.76
N HIS A 55 -51.57 -30.17 -28.10
CA HIS A 55 -51.24 -29.14 -29.08
C HIS A 55 -50.69 -27.85 -28.44
N LEU A 56 -50.75 -27.71 -27.11
CA LEU A 56 -50.26 -26.52 -26.41
C LEU A 56 -48.80 -26.22 -26.77
N HIS A 57 -47.95 -27.26 -26.84
CA HIS A 57 -46.55 -27.06 -27.17
C HIS A 57 -46.36 -26.54 -28.61
N GLU A 58 -47.19 -26.98 -29.56
CA GLU A 58 -47.14 -26.49 -30.95
C GLU A 58 -47.55 -25.01 -31.02
N TYR A 59 -48.60 -24.63 -30.30
CA TYR A 59 -49.04 -23.24 -30.23
C TYR A 59 -48.00 -22.34 -29.54
N LEU A 60 -47.39 -22.76 -28.43
CA LEU A 60 -46.33 -22.01 -27.75
C LEU A 60 -45.09 -21.83 -28.63
N LYS A 61 -44.73 -22.84 -29.44
CA LYS A 61 -43.66 -22.70 -30.45
C LYS A 61 -44.03 -21.67 -31.53
N SER A 62 -45.30 -21.59 -31.92
CA SER A 62 -45.76 -20.66 -32.94
C SER A 62 -45.79 -19.20 -32.47
N ILE A 63 -46.09 -18.97 -31.18
CA ILE A 63 -46.14 -17.63 -30.56
C ILE A 63 -44.73 -17.07 -30.32
N GLY A 64 -43.78 -17.94 -29.94
CA GLY A 64 -42.41 -17.55 -29.64
C GLY A 64 -42.26 -16.73 -28.35
N PRO A 65 -41.02 -16.34 -27.98
CA PRO A 65 -40.78 -15.59 -26.76
C PRO A 65 -41.37 -14.17 -26.86
N VAL A 66 -42.29 -13.84 -25.95
CA VAL A 66 -42.89 -12.50 -25.87
C VAL A 66 -41.87 -11.51 -25.32
N THR A 67 -41.53 -10.49 -26.12
CA THR A 67 -40.63 -9.42 -25.68
C THR A 67 -41.40 -8.44 -24.80
N ILE A 68 -41.11 -8.45 -23.50
CA ILE A 68 -41.65 -7.48 -22.57
C ILE A 68 -40.79 -6.22 -22.65
N ALA A 69 -41.40 -5.07 -22.92
CA ALA A 69 -40.69 -3.79 -22.89
C ALA A 69 -40.14 -3.54 -21.47
N PRO A 70 -38.86 -3.16 -21.31
CA PRO A 70 -38.31 -2.89 -19.99
C PRO A 70 -39.03 -1.70 -19.38
N THR A 71 -39.75 -1.92 -18.29
CA THR A 71 -40.39 -0.86 -17.52
C THR A 71 -39.29 -0.02 -16.87
N VAL A 72 -38.92 1.10 -17.49
CA VAL A 72 -37.94 2.05 -16.93
C VAL A 72 -38.61 2.72 -15.74
N THR A 73 -38.45 2.14 -14.55
CA THR A 73 -38.89 2.77 -13.32
C THR A 73 -38.07 4.04 -13.10
N LYS A 74 -38.71 5.21 -13.18
CA LYS A 74 -38.07 6.50 -12.87
C LYS A 74 -37.48 6.43 -11.46
N MET A 75 -36.18 6.70 -11.36
CA MET A 75 -35.44 6.66 -10.11
C MET A 75 -36.07 7.64 -9.10
N ARG A 76 -36.50 7.13 -7.93
CA ARG A 76 -37.13 7.96 -6.90
C ARG A 76 -36.07 8.85 -6.26
N THR A 77 -36.30 10.16 -6.26
CA THR A 77 -35.40 11.15 -5.65
C THR A 77 -35.35 11.05 -4.12
N SER A 78 -36.29 10.32 -3.50
CA SER A 78 -36.38 10.09 -2.07
C SER A 78 -35.67 8.81 -1.59
N ASP A 79 -34.91 8.14 -2.45
CA ASP A 79 -34.19 6.92 -2.07
C ASP A 79 -32.99 7.27 -1.17
N PRO A 80 -32.91 6.76 0.07
CA PRO A 80 -31.75 6.98 0.94
C PRO A 80 -30.42 6.51 0.32
N MET A 81 -30.45 5.52 -0.58
CA MET A 81 -29.25 5.08 -1.32
C MET A 81 -28.65 6.20 -2.19
N LEU A 82 -29.47 7.13 -2.70
CA LEU A 82 -28.96 8.30 -3.44
C LEU A 82 -28.18 9.25 -2.53
N GLY A 83 -28.56 9.35 -1.25
CA GLY A 83 -27.81 10.11 -0.25
C GLY A 83 -26.42 9.53 -0.06
N ILE A 84 -26.35 8.21 0.16
CA ILE A 84 -25.09 7.48 0.35
C ILE A 84 -24.18 7.60 -0.89
N LEU A 85 -24.74 7.44 -2.10
CA LEU A 85 -23.98 7.58 -3.35
C LEU A 85 -23.43 9.00 -3.54
N ARG A 86 -24.20 10.03 -3.20
CA ARG A 86 -23.74 11.42 -3.26
C ARG A 86 -22.65 11.70 -2.22
N GLU A 87 -22.78 11.15 -1.02
CA GLU A 87 -21.76 11.30 0.02
C GLU A 87 -20.44 10.60 -0.34
N ARG A 88 -20.52 9.38 -0.91
CA ARG A 88 -19.33 8.69 -1.44
C ARG A 88 -18.65 9.50 -2.53
N LYS A 89 -19.44 9.99 -3.50
CA LYS A 89 -18.90 10.85 -4.57
C LYS A 89 -18.24 12.12 -4.03
N LYS A 90 -18.85 12.75 -3.02
CA LYS A 90 -18.26 13.92 -2.35
C LYS A 90 -17.00 13.58 -1.55
N ALA A 91 -16.89 12.39 -0.97
CA ALA A 91 -15.70 11.95 -0.28
C ALA A 91 -14.55 11.75 -1.27
N ASP A 92 -14.82 11.09 -2.39
CA ASP A 92 -13.85 10.88 -3.47
C ASP A 92 -13.39 12.23 -4.08
N GLU A 93 -14.32 13.15 -4.30
CA GLU A 93 -14.01 14.51 -4.79
C GLU A 93 -13.18 15.31 -3.77
N LYS A 94 -13.48 15.21 -2.46
CA LYS A 94 -12.71 15.86 -1.38
C LYS A 94 -11.32 15.24 -1.15
N GLU A 95 -11.10 13.99 -1.52
CA GLU A 95 -9.78 13.35 -1.48
C GLU A 95 -8.92 13.82 -2.66
N LEU A 96 -9.55 14.09 -3.81
CA LEU A 96 -8.90 14.68 -4.98
C LEU A 96 -8.58 16.17 -4.83
N GLU A 97 -9.46 16.93 -4.17
CA GLU A 97 -9.17 18.30 -3.79
C GLU A 97 -8.09 18.30 -2.71
N ARG A 98 -6.84 18.55 -3.11
CA ARG A 98 -5.69 18.70 -2.20
C ARG A 98 -6.08 19.65 -1.06
N GLN A 99 -6.33 19.09 0.11
CA GLN A 99 -6.61 19.89 1.30
C GLN A 99 -5.37 20.72 1.61
N ASP A 100 -5.55 22.04 1.76
CA ASP A 100 -4.47 22.93 2.16
C ASP A 100 -3.86 22.43 3.49
N GLY A 101 -2.55 22.19 3.48
CA GLY A 101 -1.81 21.64 4.61
C GLY A 101 -1.62 20.12 4.61
N MET A 102 -2.15 19.38 3.63
CA MET A 102 -1.79 17.98 3.42
C MET A 102 -0.64 17.85 2.41
N ILE A 103 0.45 17.23 2.83
CA ILE A 103 1.59 16.90 1.98
C ILE A 103 1.56 15.41 1.61
N SER A 104 1.73 15.10 0.32
CA SER A 104 1.89 13.71 -0.12
C SER A 104 3.22 13.13 0.35
N ILE A 105 3.27 11.83 0.65
CA ILE A 105 4.50 11.13 1.07
C ILE A 105 5.63 11.29 0.04
N ASP A 106 5.31 11.24 -1.25
CA ASP A 106 6.30 11.43 -2.32
C ASP A 106 6.92 12.84 -2.32
N ALA A 107 6.12 13.84 -1.94
CA ALA A 107 6.59 15.22 -1.78
C ALA A 107 7.47 15.36 -0.54
N VAL A 108 7.13 14.71 0.58
CA VAL A 108 7.98 14.67 1.77
C VAL A 108 9.32 14.01 1.45
N PHE A 109 9.28 12.87 0.75
CA PHE A 109 10.49 12.16 0.32
C PHE A 109 11.35 13.03 -0.60
N SER A 110 10.74 13.70 -1.58
CA SER A 110 11.44 14.61 -2.50
C SER A 110 12.07 15.80 -1.78
N LEU A 111 11.35 16.39 -0.81
CA LEU A 111 11.86 17.49 0.00
C LEU A 111 13.07 17.07 0.84
N LEU A 112 12.97 15.90 1.48
CA LEU A 112 14.05 15.34 2.27
C LEU A 112 15.25 15.00 1.36
N GLU A 113 15.04 14.39 0.20
CA GLU A 113 16.11 14.14 -0.78
C GLU A 113 16.81 15.43 -1.25
N GLU A 114 16.06 16.50 -1.52
CA GLU A 114 16.66 17.81 -1.82
C GLU A 114 17.51 18.34 -0.67
N ARG A 115 17.05 18.16 0.57
CA ARG A 115 17.81 18.54 1.77
C ARG A 115 19.15 17.80 1.86
N LYS A 116 19.18 16.51 1.57
CA LYS A 116 20.41 15.69 1.59
C LYS A 116 21.53 16.26 0.71
N HIS A 117 21.17 16.96 -0.37
CA HIS A 117 22.13 17.51 -1.33
C HIS A 117 22.59 18.94 -1.01
N LEU A 118 21.97 19.61 -0.03
CA LEU A 118 22.34 20.95 0.39
C LEU A 118 23.55 20.93 1.33
N ASN A 119 24.29 22.04 1.35
CA ASN A 119 25.37 22.20 2.31
C ASN A 119 24.81 22.48 3.72
N PRO A 120 25.56 22.14 4.78
CA PRO A 120 25.13 22.42 6.16
C PRO A 120 24.82 23.91 6.33
N GLY A 121 23.64 24.23 6.86
CA GLY A 121 23.18 25.60 7.08
C GLY A 121 22.47 26.28 5.90
N GLU A 122 22.51 25.71 4.68
CA GLU A 122 21.71 26.23 3.56
C GLU A 122 20.20 25.96 3.72
N GLU A 123 19.85 24.99 4.57
CA GLU A 123 18.47 24.67 4.96
C GLU A 123 17.81 25.77 5.81
N ASP A 124 18.60 26.58 6.51
CA ASP A 124 18.11 27.66 7.36
C ASP A 124 17.95 28.98 6.60
N LEU A 125 18.42 29.05 5.35
CA LEU A 125 18.23 30.21 4.49
C LEU A 125 16.75 30.44 4.21
N SER A 126 16.31 31.68 4.43
CA SER A 126 14.91 32.10 4.20
C SER A 126 14.48 31.85 2.76
N GLU A 127 15.37 32.05 1.78
CA GLU A 127 15.10 31.82 0.36
C GLU A 127 14.81 30.35 0.06
N THR A 128 15.61 29.44 0.60
CA THR A 128 15.43 27.98 0.46
C THR A 128 14.11 27.53 1.08
N ARG A 129 13.81 28.02 2.29
CA ARG A 129 12.56 27.69 2.99
C ARG A 129 11.33 28.21 2.27
N GLN A 130 11.37 29.42 1.73
CA GLN A 130 10.28 29.97 0.92
C GLN A 130 10.10 29.19 -0.39
N ARG A 131 11.21 28.76 -1.02
CA ARG A 131 11.16 27.93 -2.22
C ARG A 131 10.47 26.60 -1.96
N TRP A 132 10.80 25.92 -0.86
CA TRP A 132 10.16 24.65 -0.48
C TRP A 132 8.71 24.82 -0.07
N ALA A 133 8.39 25.85 0.72
CA ALA A 133 7.02 26.17 1.11
C ALA A 133 6.12 26.35 -0.13
N LYS A 134 6.60 27.08 -1.15
CA LYS A 134 5.88 27.29 -2.42
C LYS A 134 5.83 26.02 -3.28
N LYS A 135 6.94 25.29 -3.38
CA LYS A 135 7.03 24.09 -4.24
C LYS A 135 6.12 22.96 -3.76
N TYR A 136 6.05 22.76 -2.45
CA TYR A 136 5.32 21.64 -1.84
C TYR A 136 3.99 22.07 -1.21
N ASN A 137 3.63 23.35 -1.26
CA ASN A 137 2.44 23.94 -0.63
C ASN A 137 2.36 23.64 0.88
N VAL A 138 3.46 23.88 1.60
CA VAL A 138 3.63 23.55 3.03
C VAL A 138 3.89 24.81 3.84
N ASP A 139 3.29 24.91 5.03
CA ASP A 139 3.53 26.01 5.95
C ASP A 139 4.96 25.95 6.55
N GLN A 140 5.55 27.11 6.81
CA GLN A 140 6.92 27.21 7.32
C GLN A 140 7.09 26.55 8.69
N ASN A 141 6.06 26.57 9.55
CA ASN A 141 6.12 25.92 10.86
C ASN A 141 6.09 24.38 10.73
N THR A 142 5.27 23.88 9.80
CA THR A 142 5.24 22.44 9.52
C THR A 142 6.56 21.96 8.91
N LEU A 143 7.15 22.77 8.02
CA LEU A 143 8.45 22.49 7.40
C LEU A 143 9.58 22.47 8.43
N SER A 144 9.61 23.43 9.36
CA SER A 144 10.62 23.47 10.42
C SER A 144 10.51 22.27 11.37
N THR A 145 9.29 21.86 11.68
CA THR A 145 9.03 20.66 12.48
C THR A 145 9.49 19.40 11.74
N LEU A 146 9.18 19.30 10.45
CA LEU A 146 9.54 18.15 9.63
C LEU A 146 11.07 17.99 9.54
N LEU A 147 11.79 19.06 9.21
CA LEU A 147 13.25 19.04 9.09
C LEU A 147 13.96 18.73 10.42
N LYS A 148 13.35 19.08 11.56
CA LYS A 148 13.90 18.81 12.89
C LYS A 148 13.85 17.33 13.26
N TYR A 149 12.78 16.63 12.89
CA TYR A 149 12.52 15.27 13.37
C TYR A 149 12.80 14.18 12.33
N TYR A 150 12.76 14.49 11.04
CA TYR A 150 12.92 13.51 9.97
C TYR A 150 14.29 13.64 9.29
N ASN A 151 14.97 12.50 9.19
CA ASN A 151 16.21 12.34 8.44
C ASN A 151 15.94 11.68 7.10
N THR A 152 16.90 11.80 6.19
CA THR A 152 16.87 11.13 4.88
C THR A 152 17.51 9.76 4.96
N MET A 153 17.04 8.80 4.17
CA MET A 153 17.72 7.52 4.01
C MET A 153 18.65 7.60 2.80
N ALA A 154 19.95 7.42 3.01
CA ALA A 154 20.95 7.29 1.97
C ALA A 154 21.37 5.83 1.82
N VAL A 155 21.67 5.40 0.60
CA VAL A 155 22.13 4.03 0.30
C VAL A 155 23.65 4.02 0.17
N THR A 156 24.32 3.11 0.87
CA THR A 156 25.78 2.94 0.80
C THR A 156 26.23 2.25 -0.49
N PRO A 157 27.52 2.40 -0.87
CA PRO A 157 28.12 1.45 -1.80
C PRO A 157 28.04 0.02 -1.26
N VAL A 158 28.13 -0.95 -2.18
CA VAL A 158 28.07 -2.38 -1.87
C VAL A 158 29.23 -2.75 -0.95
N LEU A 159 28.97 -3.52 0.12
CA LEU A 159 30.03 -3.94 1.03
C LEU A 159 30.87 -5.05 0.41
N ALA A 160 32.20 -4.93 0.51
CA ALA A 160 33.13 -5.92 -0.03
C ALA A 160 33.02 -7.30 0.64
N ASP A 161 32.44 -7.37 1.84
CA ASP A 161 32.24 -8.62 2.60
C ASP A 161 30.97 -9.38 2.20
N GLU A 162 30.01 -8.73 1.54
CA GLU A 162 28.72 -9.33 1.24
C GLU A 162 28.72 -10.03 -0.11
N LYS A 163 28.50 -11.36 -0.09
CA LYS A 163 28.46 -12.20 -1.30
C LYS A 163 27.30 -11.87 -2.25
N GLU A 164 26.22 -11.30 -1.72
CA GLU A 164 24.99 -10.99 -2.46
C GLU A 164 24.92 -9.53 -2.94
N GLY A 165 25.96 -8.73 -2.69
CA GLY A 165 26.02 -7.36 -3.14
C GLY A 165 24.92 -6.46 -2.54
N ARG A 166 24.49 -6.73 -1.31
CA ARG A 166 23.46 -5.92 -0.65
C ARG A 166 24.05 -4.53 -0.32
N ARG A 167 23.14 -3.57 -0.19
CA ARG A 167 23.48 -2.18 0.15
C ARG A 167 22.79 -1.84 1.46
N LEU A 168 23.48 -1.10 2.32
CA LEU A 168 22.92 -0.66 3.59
C LEU A 168 22.22 0.68 3.41
N GLY A 169 21.04 0.81 3.99
CA GLY A 169 20.38 2.10 4.19
C GLY A 169 20.92 2.75 5.46
N LEU A 170 21.41 3.99 5.35
CA LEU A 170 21.87 4.80 6.47
C LEU A 170 21.01 6.04 6.59
N TRP A 171 20.62 6.40 7.81
CA TRP A 171 19.94 7.67 8.06
C TRP A 171 20.94 8.81 8.12
N VAL A 172 20.69 9.85 7.34
CA VAL A 172 21.58 11.01 7.17
C VAL A 172 20.79 12.31 7.26
N LYS A 173 21.43 13.31 7.88
CA LYS A 173 20.89 14.67 7.99
C LYS A 173 21.32 15.55 6.83
N ASP A 174 22.63 15.64 6.63
CA ASP A 174 23.26 16.61 5.74
C ASP A 174 24.18 15.93 4.73
N ARG A 175 24.52 16.66 3.66
CA ARG A 175 25.47 16.20 2.65
C ARG A 175 26.81 15.75 3.22
N VAL A 176 27.34 16.48 4.19
CA VAL A 176 28.64 16.16 4.81
C VAL A 176 28.59 14.85 5.59
N ASP A 177 27.49 14.60 6.31
CA ASP A 177 27.28 13.33 7.02
C ASP A 177 27.10 12.17 6.04
N TRP A 178 26.46 12.41 4.89
CA TRP A 178 26.35 11.42 3.81
C TRP A 178 27.72 11.07 3.24
N GLU A 179 28.48 12.06 2.80
CA GLU A 179 29.80 11.88 2.20
C GLU A 179 30.78 11.21 3.19
N ALA A 180 30.75 11.60 4.47
CA ALA A 180 31.56 10.99 5.51
C ALA A 180 31.23 9.49 5.68
N LYS A 181 29.94 9.13 5.72
CA LYS A 181 29.50 7.74 5.83
C LYS A 181 29.87 6.91 4.60
N VAL A 182 29.68 7.46 3.40
CA VAL A 182 30.08 6.79 2.15
C VAL A 182 31.58 6.53 2.15
N ARG A 183 32.38 7.54 2.49
CA ARG A 183 33.83 7.44 2.55
C ARG A 183 34.30 6.38 3.57
N GLN A 184 33.68 6.32 4.74
CA GLN A 184 33.99 5.27 5.73
C GLN A 184 33.75 3.86 5.18
N VAL A 185 32.65 3.66 4.42
CA VAL A 185 32.35 2.37 3.79
C VAL A 185 33.37 2.06 2.69
N GLU A 186 33.75 3.04 1.88
CA GLU A 186 34.77 2.87 0.83
C GLU A 186 36.15 2.54 1.41
N GLU A 187 36.58 3.23 2.47
CA GLU A 187 37.84 2.98 3.17
C GLU A 187 37.85 1.56 3.76
N ARG A 188 36.74 1.14 4.38
CA ARG A 188 36.56 -0.23 4.86
C ARG A 188 36.66 -1.24 3.70
N ASN A 189 35.96 -1.00 2.61
CA ASN A 189 35.97 -1.88 1.43
C ASN A 189 37.36 -2.01 0.84
N ALA A 190 38.09 -0.90 0.70
CA ALA A 190 39.46 -0.91 0.20
C ALA A 190 40.41 -1.68 1.12
N ALA A 191 40.25 -1.59 2.44
CA ALA A 191 41.03 -2.37 3.40
C ALA A 191 40.75 -3.88 3.26
N ILE A 192 39.49 -4.27 3.11
CA ILE A 192 39.08 -5.66 2.89
C ILE A 192 39.64 -6.20 1.58
N GLU A 193 39.55 -5.43 0.50
CA GLU A 193 40.08 -5.84 -0.81
C GLU A 193 41.60 -6.01 -0.77
N LYS A 194 42.33 -5.09 -0.11
CA LYS A 194 43.77 -5.24 0.11
C LYS A 194 44.09 -6.50 0.92
N ALA A 195 43.40 -6.74 2.02
CA ALA A 195 43.58 -7.95 2.83
C ALA A 195 43.29 -9.23 2.03
N LYS A 196 42.26 -9.24 1.18
CA LYS A 196 41.98 -10.36 0.26
C LYS A 196 43.11 -10.56 -0.74
N GLN A 197 43.66 -9.49 -1.31
CA GLN A 197 44.78 -9.57 -2.26
C GLN A 197 46.06 -10.08 -1.59
N GLU A 198 46.35 -9.64 -0.37
CA GLU A 198 47.49 -10.12 0.43
C GLU A 198 47.32 -11.60 0.78
N ALA A 199 46.15 -12.02 1.26
CA ALA A 199 45.86 -13.43 1.53
C ALA A 199 46.01 -14.32 0.28
N ILE A 200 45.59 -13.84 -0.91
CA ILE A 200 45.79 -14.57 -2.17
C ILE A 200 47.28 -14.67 -2.52
N LYS A 201 48.08 -13.61 -2.30
CA LYS A 201 49.52 -13.64 -2.54
C LYS A 201 50.23 -14.61 -1.59
N ASP A 202 49.87 -14.62 -0.32
CA ASP A 202 50.47 -15.50 0.68
C ASP A 202 50.12 -16.97 0.40
N ASN A 203 48.86 -17.25 0.04
CA ASN A 203 48.45 -18.61 -0.35
C ASN A 203 49.17 -19.07 -1.63
N LYS A 204 49.38 -18.18 -2.62
CA LYS A 204 50.19 -18.50 -3.81
C LYS A 204 51.65 -18.80 -3.46
N LYS A 205 52.25 -18.06 -2.54
CA LYS A 205 53.62 -18.32 -2.07
C LYS A 205 53.70 -19.67 -1.34
N GLN A 206 52.81 -19.93 -0.40
CA GLN A 206 52.76 -21.21 0.31
C GLN A 206 52.61 -22.39 -0.66
N ASN A 207 51.73 -22.30 -1.66
CA ASN A 207 51.59 -23.36 -2.67
C ASN A 207 52.85 -23.52 -3.54
N ALA A 208 53.59 -22.44 -3.81
CA ALA A 208 54.86 -22.51 -4.53
C ALA A 208 55.95 -23.17 -3.68
N ASP A 209 56.06 -22.80 -2.41
CA ASP A 209 57.02 -23.38 -1.46
C ASP A 209 56.76 -24.88 -1.27
N ILE A 210 55.49 -25.28 -1.10
CA ILE A 210 55.08 -26.71 -1.03
C ILE A 210 55.46 -27.44 -2.31
N SER A 211 55.25 -26.83 -3.49
CA SER A 211 55.64 -27.45 -4.77
C SER A 211 57.16 -27.62 -4.91
N GLU A 212 57.96 -26.69 -4.39
CA GLU A 212 59.42 -26.81 -4.38
C GLU A 212 59.90 -27.88 -3.39
N GLU A 213 59.30 -27.98 -2.21
CA GLU A 213 59.58 -29.03 -1.24
C GLU A 213 59.21 -30.42 -1.78
N GLU A 214 58.06 -30.57 -2.43
CA GLU A 214 57.67 -31.82 -3.09
C GLU A 214 58.63 -32.23 -4.20
N LYS A 215 59.16 -31.27 -4.99
CA LYS A 215 60.18 -31.55 -5.99
C LYS A 215 61.48 -32.05 -5.36
N LYS A 216 61.98 -31.36 -4.34
CA LYS A 216 63.18 -31.77 -3.60
C LYS A 216 63.04 -33.15 -2.96
N LEU A 217 61.86 -33.46 -2.42
CA LEU A 217 61.57 -34.78 -1.87
C LEU A 217 61.56 -35.86 -2.95
N ARG A 218 61.00 -35.61 -4.14
CA ARG A 218 61.04 -36.57 -5.25
C ARG A 218 62.47 -36.83 -5.73
N ASP A 219 63.25 -35.76 -5.92
CA ASP A 219 64.64 -35.87 -6.38
C ASP A 219 65.50 -36.73 -5.42
N LEU A 220 65.23 -36.68 -4.11
CA LEU A 220 65.92 -37.50 -3.11
C LEU A 220 65.60 -39.00 -3.18
N PHE A 221 64.44 -39.39 -3.70
CA PHE A 221 64.04 -40.80 -3.81
C PHE A 221 64.30 -41.39 -5.21
N ASP A 222 64.49 -40.55 -6.23
CA ASP A 222 64.80 -40.98 -7.60
C ASP A 222 66.32 -41.19 -7.84
N GLU A 223 67.20 -40.70 -6.94
CA GLU A 223 68.67 -40.92 -7.02
C GLU A 223 69.17 -42.28 -6.49
N GLU A 224 68.28 -43.15 -5.97
CA GLU A 224 68.62 -44.51 -5.52
C GLU A 224 68.19 -45.59 -6.54
N HIS A 225 68.66 -45.55 -7.80
CA HIS A 225 68.61 -46.69 -8.72
C HIS A 225 69.74 -46.73 -9.75
#